data_AF-A0A9W6KHK3-F1
#
_entry.id   AF-A0A9W6KHK3-F1
#
_cell.length_a   1.000
_cell.length_b   1.000
_cell.length_c   1.000
_cell.angle_alpha   90.00
_cell.angle_beta   90.00
_cell.angle_gamma   90.00
#
_symmetry.space_group_name_H-M   'P 1'
#
loop_
_entity.id
_entity.type
_entity.pdbx_description
1 polymer ?
#
loop_
_entity_poly.entity_id
_entity_poly.type
_entity_poly.pdbx_seq_one_letter_code
_entity_poly.pdbx_strand_id
1 'polypeptide(L)'
;MDDYLARIGITERPSTPDIATLRRIQRAHLGTVPFENLSIHLGEPVGLGDDELLDKIVNRRRGGFCYEVNGALALLLRDLGYTVTLHSARTWNGTVFGFPFDHMVLRVELEHPWLVDVGFGKFAHHPLRLDTAGPQADPGGVYTVTEDGGELIVTGPSEYEYKIDPRPYLLRDFGPTCWYQQTSPQSHFTKGPTCSRVTEDGGRITLSGHRLIRTTGDTKAQRTLTDEEALLAYRTEFGIELTRLPEARTPA
;
A
#
# COMPACT_ATOMS: atom_id res chain seq x y z
N MET A 1 -10.55 16.37 3.19
CA MET A 1 -9.22 16.06 2.60
C MET A 1 -8.08 16.71 3.37
N ASP A 2 -8.27 17.90 3.96
CA ASP A 2 -7.25 18.49 4.84
C ASP A 2 -6.94 17.59 6.05
N ASP A 3 -7.93 16.90 6.61
CA ASP A 3 -7.70 15.87 7.64
C ASP A 3 -6.85 14.70 7.14
N TYR A 4 -6.92 14.36 5.86
CA TYR A 4 -6.05 13.36 5.26
C TYR A 4 -4.63 13.89 5.15
N LEU A 5 -4.44 15.11 4.65
CA LEU A 5 -3.12 15.75 4.65
C LEU A 5 -2.52 15.77 6.07
N ALA A 6 -3.31 16.13 7.09
CA ALA A 6 -2.90 16.06 8.48
C ALA A 6 -2.59 14.63 8.94
N ARG A 7 -3.38 13.62 8.53
CA ARG A 7 -3.15 12.19 8.82
C ARG A 7 -1.79 11.71 8.32
N ILE A 8 -1.32 12.23 7.19
CA ILE A 8 -0.01 11.91 6.62
C ILE A 8 1.08 12.92 7.01
N GLY A 9 0.79 13.88 7.88
CA GLY A 9 1.78 14.84 8.39
C GLY A 9 2.11 16.00 7.43
N ILE A 10 1.25 16.27 6.45
CA ILE A 10 1.35 17.46 5.58
C ILE A 10 0.45 18.54 6.16
N THR A 11 1.06 19.59 6.72
CA THR A 11 0.36 20.69 7.41
C THR A 11 -0.14 21.78 6.48
N GLU A 12 0.53 21.95 5.32
CA GLU A 12 0.16 22.96 4.33
C GLU A 12 -0.38 22.29 3.08
N ARG A 13 -1.58 22.68 2.68
CA ARG A 13 -2.22 22.18 1.47
C ARG A 13 -1.40 22.60 0.24
N PRO A 14 -0.93 21.66 -0.59
CA PRO A 14 -0.22 22.00 -1.81
C PRO A 14 -1.10 22.82 -2.75
N SER A 15 -0.52 23.87 -3.35
CA SER A 15 -1.23 24.76 -4.29
C SER A 15 -1.22 24.27 -5.74
N THR A 16 -0.30 23.36 -6.09
CA THR A 16 -0.07 22.90 -7.47
C THR A 16 0.14 21.38 -7.54
N PRO A 17 -0.49 20.69 -8.51
CA PRO A 17 -0.22 19.28 -8.77
C PRO A 17 1.08 19.14 -9.58
N ASP A 18 2.21 18.97 -8.88
CA ASP A 18 3.52 18.74 -9.49
C ASP A 18 4.19 17.45 -8.97
N ILE A 19 5.29 17.04 -9.60
CA ILE A 19 6.00 15.80 -9.25
C ILE A 19 6.67 15.87 -7.88
N ALA A 20 7.11 17.06 -7.44
CA ALA A 20 7.76 17.22 -6.14
C ALA A 20 6.76 16.99 -5.00
N THR A 21 5.56 17.55 -5.15
CA THR A 21 4.42 17.35 -4.27
C THR A 21 3.96 15.90 -4.28
N LEU A 22 3.86 15.26 -5.44
CA LEU A 22 3.46 13.85 -5.55
C LEU A 22 4.45 12.92 -4.82
N ARG A 23 5.76 13.15 -4.99
CA ARG A 23 6.83 12.45 -4.25
C ARG A 23 6.68 12.62 -2.74
N ARG A 24 6.40 13.85 -2.30
CA ARG A 24 6.21 14.17 -0.87
C ARG A 24 5.00 13.43 -0.31
N ILE A 25 3.88 13.43 -1.01
CA ILE A 25 2.64 12.75 -0.60
C ILE A 25 2.84 11.24 -0.49
N GLN A 26 3.41 10.59 -1.52
CA GLN A 26 3.64 9.13 -1.50
C GLN A 26 4.54 8.74 -0.32
N ARG A 27 5.66 9.45 -0.13
CA ARG A 27 6.60 9.19 0.97
C ARG A 27 5.94 9.41 2.34
N ALA A 28 5.18 10.48 2.49
CA ALA A 28 4.45 10.80 3.71
C ALA A 28 3.42 9.72 4.06
N HIS A 29 2.66 9.26 3.07
CA HIS A 29 1.67 8.20 3.22
C HIS A 29 2.34 6.89 3.65
N LEU A 30 3.38 6.43 2.93
CA LEU A 30 4.13 5.20 3.26
C LEU A 30 4.71 5.21 4.68
N GLY A 31 5.07 6.39 5.19
CA GLY A 31 5.64 6.56 6.53
C GLY A 31 4.61 6.60 7.66
N THR A 32 3.32 6.83 7.37
CA THR A 32 2.31 7.17 8.38
C THR A 32 1.06 6.31 8.35
N VAL A 33 0.60 5.88 7.17
CA VAL A 33 -0.56 5.00 6.98
C VAL A 33 -0.01 3.61 6.67
N PRO A 34 -0.18 2.63 7.58
CA PRO A 34 0.38 1.32 7.38
C PRO A 34 -0.38 0.53 6.31
N PHE A 35 0.36 -0.31 5.59
CA PHE A 35 -0.23 -1.45 4.91
C PHE A 35 -0.62 -2.51 5.96
N GLU A 36 -1.90 -2.89 6.00
CA GLU A 36 -2.40 -3.84 6.99
C GLU A 36 -3.64 -4.61 6.55
N ASN A 37 -3.84 -5.79 7.13
CA ASN A 37 -5.00 -6.66 6.87
C ASN A 37 -5.79 -6.99 8.15
N LEU A 38 -5.69 -6.16 9.19
CA LEU A 38 -6.20 -6.46 10.53
C LEU A 38 -7.73 -6.54 10.56
N SER A 39 -8.43 -5.80 9.70
CA SER A 39 -9.90 -5.86 9.61
C SER A 39 -10.39 -7.29 9.33
N ILE A 40 -9.67 -8.06 8.50
CA ILE A 40 -9.98 -9.49 8.24
C ILE A 40 -9.94 -10.30 9.54
N HIS A 41 -8.88 -10.11 10.33
CA HIS A 41 -8.61 -10.86 11.57
C HIS A 41 -9.44 -10.36 12.76
N LEU A 42 -9.92 -9.13 12.69
CA LEU A 42 -10.89 -8.56 13.62
C LEU A 42 -12.34 -8.93 13.25
N GLY A 43 -12.60 -9.41 12.02
CA GLY A 43 -13.94 -9.71 11.53
C GLY A 43 -14.73 -8.49 11.08
N GLU A 44 -14.03 -7.43 10.74
CA GLU A 44 -14.57 -6.22 10.17
C GLU A 44 -14.64 -6.40 8.64
N PRO A 45 -15.76 -6.05 7.98
CA PRO A 45 -15.80 -6.06 6.52
C PRO A 45 -14.82 -5.03 5.97
N VAL A 46 -14.18 -5.38 4.85
CA VAL A 46 -13.41 -4.41 4.05
C VAL A 46 -14.33 -3.82 2.99
N GLY A 47 -14.56 -2.52 3.11
CA GLY A 47 -15.40 -1.73 2.21
C GLY A 47 -14.56 -0.95 1.20
N LEU A 48 -15.11 -0.74 0.00
CA LEU A 48 -14.45 -0.01 -1.10
C LEU A 48 -15.23 1.26 -1.49
N GLY A 49 -16.21 1.69 -0.69
CA GLY A 49 -16.86 2.98 -0.87
C GLY A 49 -15.96 4.13 -0.40
N ASP A 50 -16.03 5.27 -1.10
CA ASP A 50 -15.18 6.43 -0.81
C ASP A 50 -15.26 6.87 0.67
N ASP A 51 -16.47 6.96 1.22
CA ASP A 51 -16.69 7.31 2.63
C ASP A 51 -16.12 6.25 3.59
N GLU A 52 -16.23 4.97 3.25
CA GLU A 52 -15.69 3.87 4.07
C GLU A 52 -14.16 3.92 4.10
N LEU A 53 -13.53 4.21 2.97
CA LEU A 53 -12.08 4.36 2.85
C LEU A 53 -11.58 5.56 3.66
N LEU A 54 -12.22 6.72 3.50
CA LEU A 54 -11.82 7.93 4.22
C LEU A 54 -12.05 7.79 5.73
N ASP A 55 -13.17 7.21 6.15
CA ASP A 55 -13.41 6.94 7.56
C ASP A 55 -12.35 6.01 8.14
N LYS A 56 -12.03 4.91 7.45
CA LYS A 56 -11.01 3.97 7.91
C LYS A 56 -9.64 4.62 8.03
N ILE A 57 -9.14 5.20 6.95
CA ILE A 57 -7.75 5.66 6.84
C ILE A 57 -7.52 6.96 7.64
N VAL A 58 -8.49 7.88 7.60
CA VAL A 58 -8.35 9.22 8.18
C VAL A 58 -8.92 9.26 9.60
N ASN A 59 -10.23 9.03 9.76
CA ASN A 59 -10.91 9.24 11.04
C ASN A 59 -10.50 8.20 12.09
N ARG A 60 -10.54 6.92 11.72
CA ARG A 60 -10.15 5.81 12.60
C ARG A 60 -8.64 5.58 12.62
N ARG A 61 -7.88 6.34 11.84
CA ARG A 61 -6.41 6.29 11.71
C ARG A 61 -5.85 4.90 11.40
N ARG A 62 -6.65 4.01 10.80
CA ARG A 62 -6.24 2.66 10.40
C ARG A 62 -5.42 2.70 9.12
N GLY A 63 -4.94 1.53 8.71
CA GLY A 63 -4.36 1.32 7.40
C GLY A 63 -5.31 0.52 6.51
N GLY A 64 -4.73 -0.19 5.55
CA GLY A 64 -5.45 -1.19 4.77
C GLY A 64 -4.51 -1.90 3.80
N PHE A 65 -5.03 -2.87 3.06
CA PHE A 65 -4.29 -3.45 1.95
C PHE A 65 -4.45 -2.61 0.67
N CYS A 66 -3.94 -3.09 -0.46
CA CYS A 66 -3.75 -2.29 -1.68
C CYS A 66 -4.98 -1.50 -2.13
N TYR A 67 -6.16 -2.11 -2.17
CA TYR A 67 -7.39 -1.44 -2.61
C TYR A 67 -7.76 -0.25 -1.73
N GLU A 68 -7.57 -0.38 -0.42
CA GLU A 68 -7.99 0.63 0.54
C GLU A 68 -7.04 1.83 0.55
N VAL A 69 -5.73 1.57 0.64
CA VAL A 69 -4.73 2.65 0.76
C VAL A 69 -4.48 3.36 -0.58
N ASN A 70 -4.45 2.63 -1.71
CA ASN A 70 -4.36 3.27 -3.02
C ASN A 70 -5.70 3.92 -3.41
N GLY A 71 -6.85 3.35 -2.99
CA GLY A 71 -8.16 3.94 -3.24
C GLY A 71 -8.31 5.28 -2.52
N ALA A 72 -7.99 5.32 -1.23
CA ALA A 72 -7.99 6.55 -0.44
C ALA A 72 -7.00 7.57 -1.03
N LEU A 73 -5.78 7.15 -1.36
CA LEU A 73 -4.79 8.05 -1.96
C LEU A 73 -5.28 8.64 -3.30
N ALA A 74 -5.97 7.86 -4.12
CA ALA A 74 -6.55 8.36 -5.37
C ALA A 74 -7.56 9.49 -5.13
N LEU A 75 -8.38 9.39 -4.07
CA LEU A 75 -9.33 10.45 -3.70
C LEU A 75 -8.60 11.74 -3.30
N LEU A 76 -7.55 11.63 -2.47
CA LEU A 76 -6.73 12.76 -2.07
C LEU A 76 -6.05 13.42 -3.28
N LEU A 77 -5.43 12.62 -4.15
CA LEU A 77 -4.72 13.15 -5.31
C LEU A 77 -5.67 13.85 -6.29
N ARG A 78 -6.86 13.30 -6.53
CA ARG A 78 -7.89 13.96 -7.35
C ARG A 78 -8.35 15.29 -6.74
N ASP A 79 -8.56 15.34 -5.43
CA ASP A 79 -8.90 16.57 -4.71
C ASP A 79 -7.80 17.65 -4.80
N LEU A 80 -6.54 17.23 -4.92
CA LEU A 80 -5.40 18.11 -5.16
C LEU A 80 -5.21 18.50 -6.64
N GLY A 81 -6.08 18.05 -7.54
CA GLY A 81 -6.08 18.41 -8.95
C GLY A 81 -5.23 17.51 -9.85
N TYR A 82 -4.75 16.36 -9.36
CA TYR A 82 -4.09 15.38 -10.21
C TYR A 82 -5.11 14.59 -11.05
N THR A 83 -4.73 14.26 -12.29
CA THR A 83 -5.47 13.29 -13.10
C THR A 83 -5.00 11.88 -12.73
N VAL A 84 -5.90 11.06 -12.16
CA VAL A 84 -5.57 9.75 -11.60
C VAL A 84 -6.47 8.64 -12.16
N THR A 85 -5.86 7.60 -12.73
CA THR A 85 -6.53 6.35 -13.13
C THR A 85 -6.06 5.17 -12.27
N LEU A 86 -6.97 4.23 -12.01
CA LEU A 86 -6.66 3.00 -11.27
C LEU A 86 -6.35 1.89 -12.26
N HIS A 87 -5.35 1.08 -11.96
CA HIS A 87 -4.94 -0.04 -12.81
C HIS A 87 -4.85 -1.32 -12.01
N SER A 88 -5.25 -2.42 -12.64
CA SER A 88 -5.02 -3.77 -12.11
C SER A 88 -3.57 -4.15 -12.32
N ALA A 89 -2.97 -4.76 -11.30
CA ALA A 89 -1.66 -5.37 -11.38
C ALA A 89 -1.69 -6.83 -10.88
N ARG A 90 -0.78 -7.65 -11.39
CA ARG A 90 -0.60 -9.06 -11.02
C ARG A 90 0.75 -9.22 -10.35
N THR A 91 0.77 -9.62 -9.09
CA THR A 91 1.99 -9.68 -8.27
C THR A 91 2.84 -10.88 -8.62
N TRP A 92 4.16 -10.75 -8.57
CA TRP A 92 5.07 -11.88 -8.71
C TRP A 92 5.20 -12.60 -7.37
N ASN A 93 4.99 -13.92 -7.36
CA ASN A 93 5.17 -14.72 -6.14
C ASN A 93 6.52 -15.48 -6.08
N GLY A 94 7.43 -15.19 -7.01
CA GLY A 94 8.69 -15.93 -7.18
C GLY A 94 8.63 -17.06 -8.22
N THR A 95 7.46 -17.37 -8.77
CA THR A 95 7.29 -18.44 -9.77
C THR A 95 6.31 -18.09 -10.88
N VAL A 96 5.18 -17.45 -10.55
CA VAL A 96 4.18 -17.00 -11.51
C VAL A 96 3.59 -15.65 -11.08
N PHE A 97 3.09 -14.89 -12.05
CA PHE A 97 2.27 -13.73 -11.76
C PHE A 97 0.88 -14.16 -11.27
N GLY A 98 0.31 -13.38 -10.34
CA GLY A 98 -1.01 -13.57 -9.77
C GLY A 98 -2.16 -13.45 -10.77
N PHE A 99 -3.39 -13.53 -10.26
CA PHE A 99 -4.62 -13.40 -11.05
C PHE A 99 -4.95 -11.92 -11.34
N PRO A 100 -5.80 -11.62 -12.34
CA PRO A 100 -6.26 -10.25 -12.58
C PRO A 100 -6.87 -9.60 -11.33
N PHE A 101 -6.63 -8.30 -11.14
CA PHE A 101 -7.05 -7.52 -9.98
C PHE A 101 -6.42 -7.92 -8.64
N ASP A 102 -5.39 -8.78 -8.63
CA ASP A 102 -4.65 -9.19 -7.42
C ASP A 102 -4.04 -8.01 -6.65
N HIS A 103 -3.59 -6.98 -7.38
CA HIS A 103 -3.10 -5.73 -6.84
C HIS A 103 -3.71 -4.53 -7.57
N MET A 104 -3.78 -3.40 -6.88
CA MET A 104 -4.26 -2.14 -7.46
C MET A 104 -3.16 -1.09 -7.35
N VAL A 105 -2.88 -0.40 -8.45
CA VAL A 105 -1.92 0.70 -8.52
C VAL A 105 -2.56 1.94 -9.12
N LEU A 106 -1.92 3.09 -8.92
CA LEU A 106 -2.38 4.36 -9.49
C LEU A 106 -1.45 4.79 -10.62
N ARG A 107 -2.05 5.30 -11.69
CA ARG A 107 -1.35 6.07 -12.72
C ARG A 107 -1.75 7.53 -12.59
N VAL A 108 -0.75 8.41 -12.53
CA VAL A 108 -0.92 9.85 -12.38
C VAL A 108 -0.33 10.56 -13.60
N GLU A 109 -1.15 11.37 -14.28
CA GLU A 109 -0.72 12.15 -15.44
C GLU A 109 -0.15 13.51 -15.01
N LEU A 110 1.07 13.78 -15.44
CA LEU A 110 1.76 15.08 -15.36
C LEU A 110 2.46 15.32 -16.72
N GLU A 111 3.62 15.99 -16.75
CA GLU A 111 4.48 16.03 -17.94
C GLU A 111 4.85 14.61 -18.45
N HIS A 112 4.93 13.67 -17.51
CA HIS A 112 5.11 12.24 -17.77
C HIS A 112 4.03 11.44 -17.02
N PRO A 113 3.72 10.21 -17.46
CA PRO A 113 2.88 9.31 -16.69
C PRO A 113 3.69 8.64 -15.56
N TRP A 114 3.13 8.67 -14.35
CA TRP A 114 3.78 8.15 -13.15
C TRP A 114 2.98 7.02 -12.52
N LEU A 115 3.67 5.95 -12.13
CA LEU A 115 3.19 4.90 -11.24
C LEU A 115 3.29 5.39 -9.81
N VAL A 116 2.17 5.36 -9.10
CA VAL A 116 2.06 5.66 -7.67
C VAL A 116 1.45 4.45 -6.97
N ASP A 117 2.13 3.98 -5.93
CA ASP A 117 1.69 2.81 -5.17
C ASP A 117 2.17 2.89 -3.72
N VAL A 118 1.20 2.92 -2.81
CA VAL A 118 1.42 2.89 -1.35
C VAL A 118 0.89 1.60 -0.72
N GLY A 119 0.51 0.62 -1.54
CA GLY A 119 -0.27 -0.55 -1.15
C GLY A 119 0.40 -1.90 -1.39
N PHE A 120 1.64 -1.96 -1.86
CA PHE A 120 2.34 -3.22 -2.17
C PHE A 120 3.16 -3.79 -1.00
N GLY A 121 3.34 -3.04 0.08
CA GLY A 121 4.16 -3.44 1.23
C GLY A 121 5.61 -2.95 1.13
N LYS A 122 6.54 -3.74 0.55
CA LYS A 122 7.93 -3.28 0.31
C LYS A 122 8.05 -2.91 -1.17
N PHE A 123 8.18 -1.62 -1.46
CA PHE A 123 8.19 -1.10 -2.83
C PHE A 123 8.90 0.26 -2.90
N ALA A 124 8.89 0.90 -4.07
CA ALA A 124 9.43 2.24 -4.29
C ALA A 124 8.81 3.28 -3.36
N HIS A 125 9.65 4.15 -2.80
CA HIS A 125 9.24 5.26 -1.93
C HIS A 125 8.81 6.50 -2.72
N HIS A 126 9.13 6.54 -4.01
CA HIS A 126 8.77 7.59 -4.93
C HIS A 126 7.99 7.07 -6.14
N PRO A 127 7.20 7.92 -6.81
CA PRO A 127 6.57 7.56 -8.07
C PRO A 127 7.61 7.17 -9.12
N LEU A 128 7.30 6.14 -9.90
CA LEU A 128 8.15 5.67 -11.00
C LEU A 128 7.59 6.17 -12.33
N ARG A 129 8.44 6.60 -13.26
CA ARG A 129 8.01 6.93 -14.63
C ARG A 129 7.59 5.67 -15.37
N LEU A 130 6.47 5.76 -16.08
CA LEU A 130 5.93 4.67 -16.90
C LEU A 130 6.39 4.73 -18.37
N ASP A 131 7.00 5.83 -18.80
CA ASP A 131 7.38 6.11 -20.18
C ASP A 131 8.90 5.98 -20.44
N THR A 132 9.61 5.28 -19.56
CA THR A 132 11.06 5.03 -19.71
C THR A 132 11.43 3.64 -19.21
N ALA A 133 12.21 2.93 -20.03
CA ALA A 133 12.76 1.61 -19.69
C ALA A 133 14.04 1.69 -18.85
N GLY A 134 14.59 2.88 -18.64
CA GLY A 134 15.85 3.07 -17.91
C GLY A 134 15.72 2.78 -16.41
N PRO A 135 16.84 2.47 -15.72
CA PRO A 135 16.86 2.30 -14.27
C PRO A 135 16.48 3.58 -13.54
N GLN A 136 15.62 3.45 -12.55
CA GLN A 136 15.11 4.53 -11.69
C GLN A 136 15.58 4.28 -10.26
N ALA A 137 16.47 5.15 -9.77
CA ALA A 137 16.99 5.05 -8.41
C ALA A 137 15.97 5.57 -7.39
N ASP A 138 15.72 4.76 -6.36
CA ASP A 138 14.81 5.04 -5.26
C ASP A 138 15.43 4.56 -3.93
N PRO A 139 15.07 5.12 -2.76
CA PRO A 139 15.53 4.60 -1.48
C PRO A 139 15.18 3.12 -1.22
N GLY A 140 14.09 2.62 -1.81
CA GLY A 140 13.70 1.20 -1.81
C GLY A 140 14.54 0.32 -2.74
N GLY A 141 15.37 0.92 -3.61
CA GLY A 141 16.28 0.27 -4.52
C GLY A 141 16.15 0.79 -5.97
N VAL A 142 16.69 0.05 -6.93
CA VAL A 142 16.60 0.42 -8.36
C VAL A 142 15.44 -0.33 -9.00
N TYR A 143 14.58 0.40 -9.69
CA TYR A 143 13.41 -0.14 -10.38
C TYR A 143 13.49 0.13 -11.89
N THR A 144 12.88 -0.74 -12.70
CA THR A 144 12.62 -0.48 -14.12
C THR A 144 11.16 -0.72 -14.45
N VAL A 145 10.67 -0.04 -15.49
CA VAL A 145 9.33 -0.25 -16.05
C VAL A 145 9.49 -0.49 -17.55
N THR A 146 9.16 -1.69 -18.02
CA THR A 146 9.30 -2.07 -19.44
C THR A 146 7.99 -2.54 -20.02
N GLU A 147 7.76 -2.31 -21.31
CA GLU A 147 6.59 -2.85 -22.00
C GLU A 147 6.89 -4.26 -22.53
N ASP A 148 5.92 -5.17 -22.35
CA ASP A 148 5.95 -6.54 -22.87
C ASP A 148 4.52 -6.99 -23.19
N GLY A 149 4.23 -7.22 -24.48
CA GLY A 149 2.95 -7.78 -24.91
C GLY A 149 1.73 -6.90 -24.63
N GLY A 150 1.91 -5.57 -24.59
CA GLY A 150 0.88 -4.59 -24.27
C GLY A 150 0.71 -4.33 -22.76
N GLU A 151 1.49 -4.98 -21.90
CA GLU A 151 1.49 -4.76 -20.45
C GLU A 151 2.76 -4.05 -20.01
N LEU A 152 2.72 -3.39 -18.84
CA LEU A 152 3.93 -2.83 -18.22
C LEU A 152 4.43 -3.79 -17.15
N ILE A 153 5.70 -4.19 -17.23
CA ILE A 153 6.39 -5.00 -16.25
C ILE A 153 7.20 -4.09 -15.35
N VAL A 154 6.97 -4.18 -14.04
CA VAL A 154 7.80 -3.52 -13.03
C VAL A 154 8.79 -4.54 -12.47
N THR A 155 10.08 -4.21 -12.54
CA THR A 155 11.13 -4.95 -11.84
C THR A 155 11.76 -4.09 -10.76
N GLY A 156 12.22 -4.73 -9.70
CA GLY A 156 12.86 -4.11 -8.55
C GLY A 156 14.15 -4.85 -8.16
N PRO A 157 14.68 -4.59 -6.95
CA PRO A 157 15.98 -5.11 -6.52
C PRO A 157 16.08 -6.63 -6.43
N SER A 158 14.94 -7.32 -6.38
CA SER A 158 14.86 -8.77 -6.15
C SER A 158 14.21 -9.53 -7.30
N GLU A 159 14.16 -8.95 -8.52
CA GLU A 159 13.52 -9.45 -9.75
C GLU A 159 12.18 -8.75 -10.06
N TYR A 160 11.12 -9.48 -10.40
CA TYR A 160 9.82 -8.93 -10.77
C TYR A 160 9.02 -8.51 -9.53
N GLU A 161 8.33 -7.38 -9.64
CA GLU A 161 7.37 -6.94 -8.61
C GLU A 161 5.95 -7.27 -9.07
N TYR A 162 5.53 -6.71 -10.21
CA TYR A 162 4.21 -6.99 -10.81
C TYR A 162 4.11 -6.60 -12.29
N LYS A 163 3.10 -7.16 -12.97
CA LYS A 163 2.64 -6.75 -14.31
C LYS A 163 1.39 -5.88 -14.20
N ILE A 164 1.35 -4.76 -14.90
CA ILE A 164 0.25 -3.79 -14.91
C ILE A 164 -0.55 -3.93 -16.20
N ASP A 165 -1.87 -4.06 -16.06
CA ASP A 165 -2.82 -3.93 -17.17
C ASP A 165 -2.94 -2.45 -17.58
N PRO A 166 -2.72 -2.11 -18.86
CA PRO A 166 -2.76 -0.72 -19.32
C PRO A 166 -4.16 -0.10 -19.25
N ARG A 167 -5.22 -0.89 -19.08
CA ARG A 167 -6.60 -0.39 -19.06
C ARG A 167 -6.92 0.26 -17.71
N PRO A 168 -7.61 1.41 -17.72
CA PRO A 168 -8.13 2.01 -16.50
C PRO A 168 -9.35 1.25 -16.00
N TYR A 169 -9.48 1.17 -14.68
CA TYR A 169 -10.59 0.52 -13.99
C TYR A 169 -11.24 1.44 -12.97
N LEU A 170 -12.43 1.06 -12.52
CA LEU A 170 -13.11 1.65 -11.39
C LEU A 170 -12.81 0.83 -10.14
N LEU A 171 -12.83 1.48 -8.96
CA LEU A 171 -12.56 0.80 -7.70
C LEU A 171 -13.51 -0.39 -7.46
N ARG A 172 -14.78 -0.29 -7.89
CA ARG A 172 -15.76 -1.39 -7.81
C ARG A 172 -15.37 -2.64 -8.61
N ASP A 173 -14.55 -2.51 -9.64
CA ASP A 173 -14.13 -3.64 -10.47
C ASP A 173 -13.22 -4.59 -9.68
N PHE A 174 -12.56 -4.09 -8.63
CA PHE A 174 -11.76 -4.88 -7.69
C PHE A 174 -12.61 -5.61 -6.63
N GLY A 175 -13.92 -5.32 -6.54
CA GLY A 175 -14.82 -5.86 -5.52
C GLY A 175 -14.81 -7.40 -5.40
N PRO A 176 -14.95 -8.16 -6.50
CA PRO A 176 -14.89 -9.63 -6.45
C PRO A 176 -13.57 -10.16 -5.89
N THR A 177 -12.45 -9.54 -6.29
CA THR A 177 -11.13 -9.95 -5.83
C THR A 177 -10.87 -9.51 -4.39
N CYS A 178 -11.33 -8.33 -3.99
CA CYS A 178 -11.34 -7.90 -2.59
C CYS A 178 -12.10 -8.89 -1.70
N TRP A 179 -13.27 -9.34 -2.15
CA TRP A 179 -14.03 -10.38 -1.46
C TRP A 179 -13.23 -11.69 -1.34
N TYR A 180 -12.57 -12.13 -2.42
CA TYR A 180 -11.68 -13.30 -2.36
C TYR A 180 -10.54 -13.08 -1.37
N GLN A 181 -9.84 -11.95 -1.43
CA GLN A 181 -8.70 -11.64 -0.58
C GLN A 181 -9.09 -11.60 0.91
N GLN A 182 -10.30 -11.12 1.24
CA GLN A 182 -10.75 -11.01 2.62
C GLN A 182 -11.44 -12.27 3.18
N THR A 183 -11.92 -13.19 2.34
CA THR A 183 -12.72 -14.35 2.80
C THR A 183 -12.11 -15.70 2.46
N SER A 184 -11.33 -15.81 1.38
CA SER A 184 -10.87 -17.10 0.88
C SER A 184 -9.78 -17.71 1.77
N PRO A 185 -9.87 -19.01 2.14
CA PRO A 185 -8.79 -19.72 2.80
C PRO A 185 -7.54 -19.83 1.94
N GLN A 186 -7.61 -19.56 0.63
CA GLN A 186 -6.46 -19.58 -0.26
C GLN A 186 -5.74 -18.23 -0.35
N SER A 187 -6.38 -17.13 0.07
CA SER A 187 -5.72 -15.82 0.08
C SER A 187 -4.57 -15.79 1.08
N HIS A 188 -3.48 -15.12 0.73
CA HIS A 188 -2.41 -14.80 1.68
C HIS A 188 -2.93 -13.97 2.86
N PHE A 189 -3.88 -13.05 2.60
CA PHE A 189 -4.36 -12.10 3.61
C PHE A 189 -5.17 -12.75 4.74
N THR A 190 -5.73 -13.94 4.52
CA THR A 190 -6.45 -14.70 5.57
C THR A 190 -5.53 -15.56 6.44
N LYS A 191 -4.24 -15.69 6.09
CA LYS A 191 -3.29 -16.58 6.81
C LYS A 191 -2.82 -16.05 8.16
N GLY A 192 -2.86 -14.73 8.34
CA GLY A 192 -2.49 -14.11 9.60
C GLY A 192 -2.39 -12.58 9.51
N PRO A 193 -2.44 -11.90 10.66
CA PRO A 193 -2.37 -10.45 10.72
C PRO A 193 -0.97 -9.97 10.37
N THR A 194 -0.92 -8.92 9.56
CA THR A 194 0.28 -8.21 9.14
C THR A 194 -0.03 -6.73 9.13
N CYS A 195 0.89 -5.94 9.69
CA CYS A 195 0.86 -4.48 9.66
C CYS A 195 2.27 -3.97 9.41
N SER A 196 2.45 -3.12 8.40
CA SER A 196 3.77 -2.65 7.99
C SER A 196 3.75 -1.22 7.49
N ARG A 197 4.84 -0.49 7.73
CA ARG A 197 5.08 0.82 7.14
C ARG A 197 6.56 1.08 6.96
N VAL A 198 6.87 2.08 6.16
CA VAL A 198 8.22 2.62 6.00
C VAL A 198 8.59 3.43 7.26
N THR A 199 9.85 3.32 7.69
CA THR A 199 10.39 4.11 8.81
C THR A 199 11.17 5.33 8.31
N GLU A 200 11.36 6.33 9.16
CA GLU A 200 11.98 7.62 8.77
C GLU A 200 13.39 7.48 8.17
N ASP A 201 14.14 6.48 8.64
CA ASP A 201 15.46 6.07 8.15
C ASP A 201 15.42 5.38 6.78
N GLY A 202 14.26 5.31 6.13
CA GLY A 202 14.05 4.58 4.87
C GLY A 202 13.97 3.06 5.04
N GLY A 203 13.98 2.58 6.28
CA GLY A 203 13.77 1.19 6.61
C GLY A 203 12.30 0.76 6.57
N ARG A 204 12.01 -0.38 7.20
CA ARG A 204 10.65 -0.89 7.35
C ARG A 204 10.45 -1.49 8.72
N ILE A 205 9.27 -1.27 9.28
CA ILE A 205 8.79 -1.99 10.46
C ILE A 205 7.56 -2.82 10.09
N THR A 206 7.53 -4.06 10.55
CA THR A 206 6.43 -5.01 10.29
C THR A 206 6.09 -5.75 11.57
N LEU A 207 4.82 -5.77 11.94
CA LEU A 207 4.27 -6.69 12.93
C LEU A 207 3.47 -7.77 12.20
N SER A 208 3.91 -9.02 12.31
CA SER A 208 3.27 -10.18 11.68
C SER A 208 2.97 -11.21 12.77
N GLY A 209 1.69 -11.35 13.13
CA GLY A 209 1.29 -11.95 14.40
C GLY A 209 2.00 -11.23 15.56
N HIS A 210 2.73 -11.99 16.37
CA HIS A 210 3.55 -11.48 17.48
C HIS A 210 4.98 -11.13 17.08
N ARG A 211 5.37 -11.32 15.82
CA ARG A 211 6.75 -11.08 15.38
C ARG A 211 6.91 -9.65 14.90
N LEU A 212 7.64 -8.85 15.67
CA LEU A 212 8.07 -7.51 15.28
C LEU A 212 9.40 -7.61 14.52
N ILE A 213 9.41 -7.08 13.30
CA ILE A 213 10.54 -7.11 12.38
C ILE A 213 10.90 -5.67 12.04
N ARG A 214 12.17 -5.30 12.20
CA ARG A 214 12.71 -4.02 11.77
C ARG A 214 13.82 -4.26 10.75
N THR A 215 13.74 -3.58 9.62
CA THR A 215 14.76 -3.61 8.58
C THR A 215 15.30 -2.20 8.40
N THR A 216 16.61 -2.01 8.48
CA THR A 216 17.31 -0.74 8.23
C THR A 216 18.53 -1.05 7.36
N GLY A 217 18.53 -0.54 6.13
CA GLY A 217 19.50 -0.98 5.12
C GLY A 217 19.48 -2.51 4.96
N ASP A 218 20.65 -3.14 5.02
CA ASP A 218 20.81 -4.60 4.91
C ASP A 218 20.59 -5.34 6.25
N THR A 219 20.35 -4.62 7.35
CA THR A 219 20.18 -5.23 8.66
C THR A 219 18.72 -5.54 8.93
N LYS A 220 18.44 -6.76 9.39
CA LYS A 220 17.11 -7.22 9.82
C LYS A 220 17.17 -7.70 11.27
N ALA A 221 16.46 -7.00 12.15
CA ALA A 221 16.23 -7.42 13.53
C ALA A 221 14.81 -7.96 13.67
N GLN A 222 14.64 -9.03 14.46
CA GLN A 222 13.32 -9.59 14.76
C GLN A 222 13.23 -9.99 16.22
N ARG A 223 12.06 -9.79 16.83
CA ARG A 223 11.73 -10.31 18.17
C ARG A 223 10.27 -10.74 18.23
N THR A 224 9.98 -11.70 19.10
CA THR A 224 8.61 -12.10 19.42
C THR A 224 8.13 -11.26 20.60
N LEU A 225 6.93 -10.70 20.48
CA LEU A 225 6.27 -9.87 21.48
C LEU A 225 5.28 -10.71 22.30
N THR A 226 5.03 -10.30 23.54
CA THR A 226 3.80 -10.69 24.27
C THR A 226 2.57 -9.97 23.70
N ASP A 227 1.38 -10.35 24.17
CA ASP A 227 0.14 -9.70 23.73
C ASP A 227 0.10 -8.20 24.07
N GLU A 228 0.51 -7.86 25.29
CA GLU A 228 0.59 -6.47 25.77
C GLU A 228 1.60 -5.66 24.96
N GLU A 229 2.77 -6.24 24.67
CA GLU A 229 3.79 -5.61 23.83
C GLU A 229 3.31 -5.42 22.39
N ALA A 230 2.54 -6.36 21.84
CA ALA A 230 1.98 -6.26 20.50
C ALA A 230 0.91 -5.15 20.40
N LEU A 231 0.01 -5.05 21.39
CA LEU A 231 -0.96 -3.95 21.46
C LEU A 231 -0.26 -2.60 21.61
N LEU A 232 0.80 -2.53 22.42
CA LEU A 232 1.63 -1.33 22.54
C LEU A 232 2.29 -0.99 21.20
N ALA A 233 2.85 -1.98 20.49
CA ALA A 233 3.49 -1.77 19.19
C ALA A 233 2.49 -1.27 18.13
N TYR A 234 1.27 -1.79 18.06
CA TYR A 234 0.23 -1.22 17.17
C TYR A 234 0.02 0.28 17.40
N ARG A 235 -0.03 0.69 18.67
CA ARG A 235 -0.20 2.08 19.07
C ARG A 235 1.02 2.93 18.74
N THR A 236 2.19 2.56 19.23
CA THR A 236 3.39 3.40 19.18
C THR A 236 4.07 3.36 17.82
N GLU A 237 4.11 2.20 17.19
CA GLU A 237 4.78 2.04 15.90
C GLU A 237 3.86 2.32 14.74
N PHE A 238 2.57 2.00 14.79
CA PHE A 238 1.68 2.11 13.63
C PHE A 238 0.56 3.16 13.79
N GLY A 239 0.43 3.76 14.99
CA GLY A 239 -0.63 4.73 15.28
C GLY A 239 -2.03 4.11 15.30
N ILE A 240 -2.13 2.79 15.49
CA ILE A 240 -3.38 2.04 15.51
C ILE A 240 -3.74 1.68 16.95
N GLU A 241 -4.90 2.15 17.39
CA GLU A 241 -5.49 1.81 18.68
C GLU A 241 -6.34 0.54 18.54
N LEU A 242 -6.00 -0.51 19.28
CA LEU A 242 -6.76 -1.76 19.32
C LEU A 242 -7.17 -2.10 20.76
N THR A 243 -8.40 -2.57 20.91
CA THR A 243 -8.93 -3.07 22.19
C THR A 243 -8.63 -4.56 22.41
N ARG A 244 -8.31 -5.29 21.34
CA ARG A 244 -7.89 -6.69 21.35
C ARG A 244 -6.98 -6.98 20.16
N LEU A 245 -6.20 -8.06 20.24
CA LEU A 245 -5.35 -8.46 19.13
C LEU A 245 -6.18 -9.02 17.97
N PRO A 246 -5.72 -8.78 16.73
CA PRO A 246 -6.22 -9.49 15.56
C PRO A 246 -5.69 -10.92 15.60
N GLU A 247 -6.59 -11.90 15.55
CA GLU A 247 -6.23 -13.32 15.57
C GLU A 247 -6.45 -13.92 14.19
N ALA A 248 -5.54 -14.82 13.79
CA ALA A 248 -5.65 -15.53 12.52
C ALA A 248 -6.99 -16.28 12.48
N ARG A 249 -7.90 -15.82 11.63
CA ARG A 249 -9.17 -16.53 11.42
C ARG A 249 -8.93 -17.68 10.46
N THR A 250 -9.36 -18.87 10.84
CA THR A 250 -9.67 -19.91 9.85
C THR A 250 -10.98 -19.48 9.19
N PRO A 251 -11.01 -19.10 7.90
CA PRO A 251 -12.27 -18.85 7.25
C PRO A 251 -13.11 -20.13 7.26
N ALA A 252 -14.41 -19.97 7.52
CA ALA A 252 -15.38 -21.06 7.58
C ALA A 252 -15.55 -21.74 6.20
#